data_AF-A0A3B3Z1P9-F1
#
_entry.id   AF-A0A3B3Z1P9-F1
#
_cell.length_a   1.000
_cell.length_b   1.000
_cell.length_c   1.000
_cell.angle_alpha   90.00
_cell.angle_beta   90.00
_cell.angle_gamma   90.00
#
_symmetry.space_group_name_H-M   'P 1'
#
loop_
_entity.id
_entity.type
_entity.pdbx_description
1 polymer ?
#
loop_
_entity_poly.entity_id
_entity_poly.type
_entity_poly.pdbx_seq_one_letter_code
_entity_poly.pdbx_strand_id
1 'polypeptide(L)'
;MAAEGDVDLDLEAEENCTGKPVEKPRKHDSGAADLERVTDYAEEKEISSSDLETAMSVIGDRRSREQKAKQEREKELAKVTIKKEDVELIVSRFHFPVKIISHIISQSLAGLHLI
;
A
#
# COMPACT_ATOMS: atom_id res chain seq x y z
N MET A 1 -19.86 -3.08 -66.84
CA MET A 1 -20.20 -1.75 -66.28
C MET A 1 -18.92 -1.23 -65.65
N ALA A 2 -18.38 -0.14 -66.21
CA ALA A 2 -17.25 0.71 -65.82
C ALA A 2 -15.98 0.02 -65.28
N ALA A 3 -14.84 -0.04 -65.98
CA ALA A 3 -14.01 1.00 -66.61
C ALA A 3 -12.83 1.47 -65.73
N GLU A 4 -11.64 1.15 -66.25
CA GLU A 4 -10.29 1.74 -66.11
C GLU A 4 -9.96 2.79 -65.03
N GLY A 5 -8.75 2.67 -64.49
CA GLY A 5 -8.08 3.73 -63.74
C GLY A 5 -6.72 3.34 -63.18
N ASP A 6 -5.80 2.87 -64.03
CA ASP A 6 -4.36 2.96 -63.79
C ASP A 6 -4.02 4.43 -63.48
N VAL A 7 -3.44 4.67 -62.31
CA VAL A 7 -2.73 5.92 -62.02
C VAL A 7 -1.36 5.53 -61.48
N ASP A 8 -0.53 5.15 -62.45
CA ASP A 8 0.92 5.23 -62.41
C ASP A 8 1.30 6.68 -62.08
N LEU A 9 1.93 6.90 -60.93
CA LEU A 9 2.56 8.16 -60.58
C LEU A 9 3.91 7.84 -59.94
N ASP A 10 4.82 7.37 -60.79
CA ASP A 10 6.23 7.62 -60.59
C ASP A 10 6.62 8.95 -61.27
N LEU A 11 7.62 9.62 -60.69
CA LEU A 11 8.33 10.84 -61.13
C LEU A 11 7.58 12.17 -60.87
N GLU A 12 8.15 13.15 -60.18
CA GLU A 12 9.52 13.64 -60.39
C GLU A 12 10.32 13.84 -59.09
N ALA A 13 11.58 13.44 -59.18
CA ALA A 13 12.64 13.79 -58.26
C ALA A 13 12.95 15.28 -58.37
N GLU A 14 12.68 16.04 -57.32
CA GLU A 14 13.42 17.29 -57.06
C GLU A 14 14.32 17.04 -55.86
N GLU A 15 15.58 16.80 -56.19
CA GLU A 15 16.73 16.86 -55.31
C GLU A 15 16.77 18.23 -54.63
N ASN A 16 16.52 18.31 -53.32
CA ASN A 16 17.31 19.23 -52.50
C ASN A 16 17.29 18.93 -50.98
N CYS A 17 18.51 18.92 -50.46
CA CYS A 17 18.99 19.17 -49.11
C CYS A 17 18.53 18.33 -47.89
N THR A 18 19.58 17.73 -47.31
CA THR A 18 19.85 17.43 -45.88
C THR A 18 19.30 16.12 -45.33
N GLY A 19 20.23 15.19 -45.12
CA GLY A 19 20.01 13.85 -44.57
C GLY A 19 19.23 13.87 -43.26
N LYS A 20 18.10 13.18 -43.26
CA LYS A 20 17.34 12.84 -42.06
C LYS A 20 17.20 11.32 -42.02
N PRO A 21 17.52 10.66 -40.89
CA PRO A 21 17.34 9.22 -40.76
C PRO A 21 15.84 8.89 -40.86
N VAL A 22 15.52 7.86 -41.63
CA VAL A 22 14.17 7.28 -41.80
C VAL A 22 13.45 7.20 -40.44
N GLU A 23 12.38 7.98 -40.25
CA GLU A 23 11.54 7.87 -39.06
C GLU A 23 10.81 6.52 -39.09
N LYS A 24 11.25 5.60 -38.23
CA LYS A 24 10.53 4.34 -37.96
C LYS A 24 9.16 4.67 -37.37
N PRO A 25 8.11 3.87 -37.68
CA PRO A 25 6.78 4.08 -37.11
C PRO A 25 6.88 4.11 -35.59
N ARG A 26 6.46 5.23 -34.98
CA ARG A 26 6.43 5.41 -33.53
C ARG A 26 5.48 4.38 -32.93
N LYS A 27 6.03 3.25 -32.49
CA LYS A 27 5.28 2.23 -31.74
C LYS A 27 4.94 2.83 -30.39
N HIS A 28 3.66 2.79 -30.03
CA HIS A 28 3.20 3.12 -28.68
C HIS A 28 3.86 2.13 -27.71
N ASP A 29 4.76 2.60 -26.85
CA ASP A 29 5.47 1.73 -25.91
C ASP A 29 4.59 1.33 -24.70
N SER A 30 3.39 1.89 -24.60
CA SER A 30 2.43 1.67 -23.51
C SER A 30 3.04 1.79 -22.11
N GLY A 31 4.11 2.56 -21.94
CA GLY A 31 4.85 2.69 -20.69
C GLY A 31 5.77 1.51 -20.36
N ALA A 32 6.02 0.58 -21.28
CA ALA A 32 6.92 -0.55 -21.06
C ALA A 32 8.35 -0.11 -20.69
N ALA A 33 8.84 0.98 -21.29
CA ALA A 33 10.13 1.56 -20.93
C ALA A 33 10.11 2.31 -19.59
N ASP A 34 8.92 2.70 -19.09
CA ASP A 34 8.77 3.28 -17.74
C ASP A 34 8.81 2.21 -16.67
N LEU A 35 8.21 1.05 -16.93
CA LEU A 35 8.24 -0.10 -16.03
C LEU A 35 9.65 -0.65 -15.80
N GLU A 36 10.51 -0.63 -16.83
CA GLU A 36 11.93 -1.03 -16.68
C GLU A 36 12.66 -0.09 -15.71
N ARG A 37 12.45 1.23 -15.86
CA ARG A 37 13.09 2.27 -15.05
C ARG A 37 12.65 2.29 -13.58
N VAL A 38 11.49 1.72 -13.22
CA VAL A 38 11.04 1.62 -11.82
C VAL A 38 11.93 0.69 -11.00
N THR A 39 12.63 -0.25 -11.65
CA THR A 39 13.52 -1.21 -10.97
C THR A 39 15.00 -0.86 -11.05
N ASP A 40 15.34 0.21 -11.76
CA ASP A 40 16.72 0.67 -11.87
C ASP A 40 17.27 1.09 -10.52
N TYR A 41 18.58 0.93 -10.36
CA TYR A 41 19.26 1.37 -9.15
C TYR A 41 19.26 2.90 -9.05
N ALA A 42 18.76 3.41 -7.92
CA ALA A 42 18.84 4.82 -7.55
C ALA A 42 19.26 4.95 -6.09
N GLU A 43 20.20 5.86 -5.82
CA GLU A 43 20.64 6.16 -4.45
C GLU A 43 19.54 6.92 -3.68
N GLU A 44 19.28 6.51 -2.44
CA GLU A 44 18.35 7.21 -1.56
C GLU A 44 18.92 8.59 -1.19
N LYS A 45 18.08 9.62 -1.25
CA LYS A 45 18.49 10.97 -0.85
C LYS A 45 18.64 11.06 0.67
N GLU A 46 19.79 11.55 1.11
CA GLU A 46 20.02 11.90 2.50
C GLU A 46 19.25 13.17 2.90
N ILE A 47 18.77 13.20 4.14
CA ILE A 47 18.12 14.35 4.77
C ILE A 47 18.96 14.83 5.95
N SER A 48 18.87 16.13 6.26
CA SER A 48 19.59 16.76 7.38
C SER A 48 19.22 16.12 8.71
N SER A 49 20.23 15.80 9.52
CA SER A 49 20.04 15.17 10.85
C SER A 49 19.38 16.10 11.88
N SER A 50 19.45 17.41 11.69
CA SER A 50 18.91 18.43 12.60
C SER A 50 17.39 18.33 12.79
N ASP A 51 16.65 17.95 11.75
CA ASP A 51 15.19 17.92 11.78
C ASP A 51 14.64 16.53 12.16
N LEU A 52 15.49 15.50 12.09
CA LEU A 52 15.13 14.12 12.40
C LEU A 52 14.91 13.89 13.90
N GLU A 53 15.77 14.43 14.75
CA GLU A 53 15.71 14.16 16.20
C GLU A 53 14.39 14.64 16.81
N THR A 54 13.95 15.85 16.46
CA THR A 54 12.68 16.42 16.94
C THR A 54 11.49 15.61 16.42
N ALA A 55 11.47 15.26 15.14
CA ALA A 55 10.39 14.47 14.55
C ALA A 55 10.32 13.05 15.17
N MET A 56 11.46 12.40 15.38
CA MET A 56 11.54 11.09 16.01
C MET A 56 11.09 11.12 17.46
N SER A 57 11.43 12.17 18.22
CA SER A 57 10.94 12.34 19.60
C SER A 57 9.40 12.42 19.64
N VAL A 58 8.78 13.25 18.80
CA VAL A 58 7.33 13.42 18.76
C VAL A 58 6.60 12.11 18.39
N ILE A 59 7.13 11.38 17.41
CA ILE A 59 6.59 10.07 17.00
C ILE A 59 6.78 9.05 18.13
N GLY A 60 7.96 9.05 18.75
CA GLY A 60 8.32 8.18 19.87
C GLY A 60 7.40 8.41 21.08
N ASP A 61 7.19 9.65 21.47
CA ASP A 61 6.34 10.03 22.59
C ASP A 61 4.89 9.64 22.37
N ARG A 62 4.35 9.89 21.17
CA ARG A 62 3.00 9.46 20.81
C ARG A 62 2.84 7.94 20.90
N ARG A 63 3.76 7.20 20.26
CA ARG A 63 3.75 5.73 20.27
C ARG A 63 3.91 5.18 21.69
N SER A 64 4.78 5.78 22.49
CA SER A 64 5.05 5.39 23.88
C SER A 64 3.81 5.58 24.76
N ARG A 65 3.10 6.71 24.63
CA ARG A 65 1.85 6.96 25.35
C ARG A 65 0.75 5.95 24.98
N GLU A 66 0.56 5.69 23.69
CA GLU A 66 -0.41 4.71 23.21
C GLU A 66 -0.07 3.29 23.68
N GLN A 67 1.22 2.91 23.63
CA GLN A 67 1.69 1.61 24.12
C GLN A 67 1.53 1.47 25.63
N LYS A 68 1.87 2.50 26.40
CA LYS A 68 1.73 2.47 27.87
C LYS A 68 0.26 2.31 28.27
N ALA A 69 -0.64 3.08 27.66
CA ALA A 69 -2.07 2.96 27.90
C ALA A 69 -2.61 1.57 27.52
N LYS A 70 -2.14 1.01 26.39
CA LYS A 70 -2.52 -0.35 25.96
C LYS A 70 -2.00 -1.41 26.93
N GLN A 71 -0.75 -1.29 27.38
CA GLN A 71 -0.13 -2.23 28.32
C GLN A 71 -0.84 -2.21 29.68
N GLU A 72 -1.21 -1.03 30.19
CA GLU A 72 -1.96 -0.91 31.44
C GLU A 72 -3.34 -1.56 31.30
N ARG A 73 -4.05 -1.32 30.20
CA ARG A 73 -5.33 -1.98 29.90
C ARG A 73 -5.18 -3.51 29.86
N GLU A 74 -4.15 -4.01 29.18
CA GLU A 74 -3.88 -5.45 29.10
C GLU A 74 -3.53 -6.06 30.47
N LYS A 75 -2.77 -5.34 31.31
CA LYS A 75 -2.46 -5.77 32.68
C LYS A 75 -3.72 -5.88 33.54
N GLU A 76 -4.65 -4.93 33.44
CA GLU A 76 -5.91 -5.00 34.18
C GLU A 76 -6.81 -6.13 33.68
N LEU A 77 -6.91 -6.31 32.35
CA LEU A 77 -7.67 -7.43 31.76
C LEU A 77 -7.11 -8.80 32.15
N ALA A 78 -5.79 -8.93 32.34
CA ALA A 78 -5.16 -10.17 32.75
C ALA A 78 -5.47 -10.59 34.20
N LYS A 79 -5.85 -9.65 35.07
CA LYS A 79 -6.28 -9.95 36.45
C LYS A 79 -7.68 -10.57 36.50
N VAL A 80 -8.48 -10.40 35.45
CA VAL A 80 -9.85 -10.90 35.40
C VAL A 80 -9.83 -12.41 35.22
N THR A 81 -10.26 -13.14 36.25
CA THR A 81 -10.41 -14.58 36.21
C THR A 81 -11.73 -14.96 35.52
N ILE A 82 -11.65 -15.69 34.41
CA ILE A 82 -12.81 -16.20 33.66
C ILE A 82 -12.91 -17.71 33.79
N LYS A 83 -14.14 -18.23 33.85
CA LYS A 83 -14.39 -19.68 33.89
C LYS A 83 -14.33 -20.27 32.49
N LYS A 84 -13.80 -21.49 32.36
CA LYS A 84 -13.65 -22.16 31.07
C LYS A 84 -15.00 -22.54 30.47
N GLU A 85 -15.94 -22.92 31.33
CA GLU A 85 -17.29 -23.34 30.98
C GLU A 85 -18.05 -22.20 30.27
N ASP A 86 -17.91 -20.97 30.78
CA ASP A 86 -18.55 -19.78 30.20
C ASP A 86 -18.01 -19.48 28.81
N VAL A 87 -16.69 -19.63 28.61
CA VAL A 87 -16.04 -19.45 27.31
C VAL A 87 -16.52 -20.51 26.31
N GLU A 88 -16.53 -21.78 26.70
CA GLU A 88 -16.96 -22.88 25.83
C GLU A 88 -18.44 -22.78 25.43
N LEU A 89 -19.30 -22.37 26.36
CA LEU A 89 -20.72 -22.16 26.08
C LEU A 89 -20.94 -21.07 25.02
N ILE A 90 -20.20 -19.97 25.12
CA ILE A 90 -20.33 -18.84 24.18
C ILE A 90 -19.67 -19.18 22.83
N VAL A 91 -18.53 -19.86 22.82
CA VAL A 91 -17.88 -20.34 21.58
C VAL A 91 -18.81 -21.30 20.84
N SER A 92 -19.45 -22.23 21.53
CA SER A 92 -20.41 -23.17 20.94
C SER A 92 -21.61 -22.45 20.32
N ARG A 93 -22.15 -21.44 21.03
CA ARG A 93 -23.33 -20.69 20.59
C ARG A 93 -23.05 -19.76 19.40
N PHE A 94 -21.95 -19.01 19.45
CA PHE A 94 -21.68 -17.91 18.52
C PHE A 94 -20.57 -18.20 17.51
N HIS A 95 -19.85 -19.31 17.64
CA HIS A 95 -18.80 -19.74 16.72
C HIS A 95 -17.66 -18.71 16.53
N PHE A 96 -17.42 -17.87 17.54
CA PHE A 96 -16.27 -16.98 17.56
C PHE A 96 -15.02 -17.68 18.12
N PRO A 97 -13.82 -17.26 17.71
CA PRO A 97 -12.60 -17.80 18.28
C PRO A 97 -12.50 -17.48 19.77
N VAL A 98 -11.96 -18.44 20.53
CA VAL A 98 -11.76 -18.37 21.99
C VAL A 98 -11.11 -17.05 22.42
N LYS A 99 -10.15 -16.53 21.64
CA LYS A 99 -9.46 -15.26 21.91
C LYS A 99 -10.42 -14.06 21.94
N ILE A 100 -11.35 -13.99 20.99
CA ILE A 100 -12.31 -12.88 20.90
C ILE A 100 -13.32 -12.98 22.06
N ILE A 101 -13.83 -14.18 22.33
CA ILE A 101 -14.78 -14.41 23.43
C ILE A 101 -14.14 -14.10 24.79
N SER A 102 -12.95 -14.62 25.07
CA SER A 102 -12.20 -14.32 26.29
C SER A 102 -11.97 -12.81 26.44
N HIS A 103 -11.57 -12.13 25.37
CA HIS A 103 -11.36 -10.69 25.40
C HIS A 103 -12.64 -9.89 25.70
N ILE A 104 -13.77 -10.25 25.07
CA ILE A 104 -15.06 -9.59 25.29
C ILE A 104 -15.54 -9.81 26.73
N ILE A 105 -15.45 -11.03 27.25
CA ILE A 105 -15.84 -11.34 28.64
C ILE A 105 -14.96 -10.55 29.61
N SER A 106 -13.63 -10.55 29.42
CA SER A 106 -12.71 -9.78 30.26
C SER A 106 -12.98 -8.27 30.20
N GLN A 107 -13.29 -7.71 29.03
CA GLN A 107 -13.64 -6.28 28.91
C GLN A 107 -14.96 -5.94 29.62
N SER A 108 -15.98 -6.78 29.46
CA SER A 108 -17.30 -6.60 30.09
C SER A 108 -17.20 -6.66 31.62
N LEU A 109 -16.47 -7.65 32.15
CA LEU A 109 -16.23 -7.79 33.60
C LEU A 109 -15.39 -6.65 34.18
N ALA A 110 -14.48 -6.08 33.39
CA ALA A 110 -13.66 -4.92 33.80
C ALA A 110 -14.41 -3.58 33.70
N GLY A 111 -15.68 -3.56 33.28
CA GLY A 111 -16.45 -2.32 33.10
C GLY A 111 -15.92 -1.42 31.99
N LEU A 112 -15.06 -1.93 31.11
CA LEU A 112 -14.50 -1.21 29.97
C LEU A 112 -15.49 -1.27 28.79
N HIS A 113 -16.69 -0.70 29.00
CA HIS A 113 -17.64 -0.52 27.90
C HIS A 113 -17.24 0.71 27.10
N LEU A 114 -17.33 0.62 25.77
CA LEU A 114 -16.99 1.66 24.81
C LEU A 114 -17.65 3.01 25.20
N ILE A 115 -16.86 3.96 25.69
CA ILE A 115 -17.15 5.40 25.65
C ILE A 115 -16.29 5.98 24.52
#